data_AF-A0AAE3JTR6-F1
#
_entry.id   AF-A0AAE3JTR6-F1
#
_cell.length_a   1.000
_cell.length_b   1.000
_cell.length_c   1.000
_cell.angle_alpha   90.00
_cell.angle_beta   90.00
_cell.angle_gamma   90.00
#
_symmetry.space_group_name_H-M   'P 1'
#
loop_
_entity.id
_entity.type
_entity.pdbx_description
1 polymer ?
#
loop_
_entity_poly.entity_id
_entity_poly.type
_entity_poly.pdbx_seq_one_letter_code
_entity_poly.pdbx_strand_id
1 'polypeptide(L)'
;MIVAYKFGIQKGGALSPAEGIKVHFLHAAANEGKVLLTMGRFPSAEYRDDINQVILTTRSGNYAIIGDVEDLSKMDLFAPPEGYTVPSIWNDETSEEVTGWFALKNLREIKINPGDFTSTSGKDLLDSLNSRAYMVYCEKASK
;
A
#
# COMPACT_ATOMS: atom_id res chain seq x y z
N MET A 1 -11.15 -6.91 -4.14
CA MET A 1 -9.98 -6.52 -4.95
C MET A 1 -8.82 -6.15 -4.04
N ILE A 2 -7.58 -6.45 -4.43
CA ILE A 2 -6.36 -6.03 -3.72
C ILE A 2 -5.62 -5.02 -4.59
N VAL A 3 -5.12 -3.93 -3.99
CA VAL A 3 -4.16 -3.03 -4.64
C VAL A 3 -2.77 -3.26 -4.06
N ALA A 4 -1.82 -3.60 -4.93
CA ALA A 4 -0.43 -3.82 -4.56
C ALA A 4 0.42 -2.62 -4.99
N TYR A 5 1.16 -2.05 -4.04
CA TYR A 5 2.07 -0.94 -4.26
C TYR A 5 3.52 -1.39 -4.12
N LYS A 6 4.31 -1.05 -5.14
CA LYS A 6 5.75 -1.23 -5.15
C LYS A 6 6.44 0.00 -4.58
N PHE A 7 7.14 -0.18 -3.47
CA PHE A 7 8.01 0.87 -2.93
C PHE A 7 9.34 0.90 -3.68
N GLY A 8 9.73 2.10 -4.11
CA GLY A 8 11.05 2.41 -4.66
C GLY A 8 11.98 3.02 -3.60
N ILE A 9 13.23 3.28 -3.97
CA ILE A 9 14.12 4.11 -3.14
C ILE A 9 13.53 5.52 -3.11
N GLN A 10 13.33 6.08 -1.92
CA GLN A 10 12.74 7.41 -1.80
C GLN A 10 13.72 8.52 -2.19
N LYS A 11 13.16 9.69 -2.52
CA LYS A 11 13.91 10.93 -2.79
C LYS A 11 14.85 11.21 -1.61
N GLY A 12 16.16 11.23 -1.87
CA GLY A 12 17.21 11.47 -0.88
C GLY A 12 17.88 10.20 -0.33
N GLY A 13 17.39 9.00 -0.65
CA GLY A 13 18.05 7.73 -0.29
C GLY A 13 18.10 7.42 1.21
N ALA A 14 17.31 8.11 2.03
CA ALA A 14 17.33 8.00 3.48
C ALA A 14 16.84 6.64 4.01
N LEU A 15 15.95 5.97 3.26
CA LEU A 15 15.40 4.66 3.60
C LEU A 15 15.39 3.75 2.37
N SER A 16 15.74 2.48 2.60
CA SER A 16 15.46 1.42 1.64
C SER A 16 13.95 1.17 1.51
N PRO A 17 13.48 0.59 0.39
CA PRO A 17 12.07 0.25 0.23
C PRO A 17 11.50 -0.60 1.37
N ALA A 18 12.29 -1.55 1.89
CA ALA A 18 11.86 -2.42 2.98
C ALA A 18 11.71 -1.65 4.29
N GLU A 19 12.64 -0.73 4.59
CA GLU A 19 12.54 0.13 5.78
C GLU A 19 11.33 1.06 5.70
N GLY A 20 11.07 1.65 4.52
CA GLY A 20 9.88 2.49 4.31
C GLY A 20 8.59 1.71 4.58
N ILE A 21 8.47 0.49 4.07
CA ILE A 21 7.31 -0.38 4.35
C ILE A 21 7.24 -0.73 5.85
N LYS A 22 8.39 -1.04 6.48
CA LYS A 22 8.46 -1.43 7.89
C LYS A 22 8.03 -0.30 8.82
N VAL A 23 8.24 0.95 8.45
CA VAL A 23 7.73 2.10 9.22
C VAL A 23 6.21 2.06 9.34
N HIS A 24 5.47 1.79 8.26
CA HIS A 24 4.01 1.68 8.34
C HIS A 24 3.58 0.51 9.24
N PHE A 25 4.29 -0.61 9.17
CA PHE A 25 4.03 -1.77 10.02
C PHE A 25 4.26 -1.47 11.51
N LEU A 26 5.40 -0.85 11.85
CA LEU A 26 5.73 -0.48 13.23
C LEU A 26 4.81 0.60 13.76
N HIS A 27 4.43 1.57 12.93
CA HIS A 27 3.46 2.59 13.29
C HIS A 27 2.11 1.97 13.62
N ALA A 28 1.61 1.06 12.78
CA ALA A 28 0.36 0.37 13.07
C ALA A 28 0.43 -0.40 14.39
N ALA A 29 1.53 -1.13 14.65
CA ALA A 29 1.71 -1.85 15.91
C ALA A 29 1.68 -0.93 17.14
N ALA A 30 2.18 0.31 17.03
CA ALA A 30 2.14 1.31 18.08
C ALA A 30 0.79 2.04 18.22
N ASN A 31 -0.11 1.92 17.23
CA ASN A 31 -1.38 2.64 17.14
C ASN A 31 -2.56 1.68 16.96
N GLU A 32 -2.70 0.70 17.87
CA GLU A 32 -3.85 -0.24 17.90
C GLU A 32 -4.03 -1.07 16.61
N GLY A 33 -2.95 -1.29 15.86
CA GLY A 33 -2.99 -1.97 14.57
C GLY A 33 -3.47 -1.10 13.41
N LYS A 34 -3.57 0.23 13.58
CA LYS A 34 -4.10 1.18 12.60
C LYS A 34 -3.01 2.08 12.02
N VAL A 35 -3.07 2.37 10.73
CA VAL A 35 -2.19 3.34 10.08
C VAL A 35 -2.91 4.02 8.93
N LEU A 36 -2.68 5.33 8.78
CA LEU A 36 -3.06 6.06 7.59
C LEU A 36 -1.94 5.97 6.56
N LEU A 37 -2.21 5.34 5.42
CA LEU A 37 -1.30 5.27 4.29
C LEU A 37 -1.65 6.37 3.30
N THR A 38 -0.75 7.31 3.05
CA THR A 38 -0.88 8.36 2.04
C THR A 38 -0.14 7.98 0.77
N MET A 39 -0.74 8.21 -0.41
CA MET A 39 -0.15 7.83 -1.69
C MET A 39 -0.29 8.92 -2.76
N GLY A 40 0.77 9.11 -3.55
CA GLY A 40 0.76 10.04 -4.68
C GLY A 40 0.04 9.52 -5.93
N ARG A 41 -0.09 8.21 -6.11
CA ARG A 41 -1.04 7.64 -7.07
C ARG A 41 -2.11 6.86 -6.35
N PHE A 42 -3.32 7.37 -6.47
CA PHE A 42 -4.50 6.77 -5.90
C PHE A 42 -5.23 5.88 -6.92
N PRO A 43 -6.01 4.86 -6.48
CA PRO A 43 -6.80 4.03 -7.36
C PRO A 43 -7.79 4.82 -8.22
N SER A 44 -8.05 4.29 -9.41
CA SER A 44 -9.13 4.75 -10.29
C SER A 44 -10.46 4.60 -9.57
N ALA A 45 -11.38 5.55 -9.79
CA ALA A 45 -12.67 5.58 -9.09
C ALA A 45 -13.45 4.27 -9.20
N GLU A 46 -13.41 3.63 -10.37
CA GLU A 46 -14.09 2.36 -10.68
C GLU A 46 -13.65 1.16 -9.82
N TYR A 47 -12.45 1.18 -9.21
CA TYR A 47 -11.98 0.08 -8.36
C TYR A 47 -12.06 0.38 -6.87
N ARG A 48 -12.36 1.62 -6.47
CA ARG A 48 -12.24 2.06 -5.07
C ARG A 48 -13.11 1.26 -4.13
N ASP A 49 -14.39 1.10 -4.49
CA ASP A 49 -15.36 0.41 -3.64
C ASP A 49 -15.06 -1.09 -3.48
N ASP A 50 -14.31 -1.67 -4.44
CA ASP A 50 -13.95 -3.09 -4.41
C ASP A 50 -12.63 -3.37 -3.67
N ILE A 51 -11.82 -2.35 -3.39
CA ILE A 51 -10.51 -2.50 -2.75
C ILE A 51 -10.71 -2.75 -1.26
N ASN A 52 -10.42 -3.98 -0.83
CA ASN A 52 -10.57 -4.39 0.56
C ASN A 52 -9.23 -4.69 1.25
N GLN A 53 -8.14 -4.80 0.49
CA GLN A 53 -6.80 -4.99 1.03
C GLN A 53 -5.75 -4.21 0.22
N VAL A 54 -4.70 -3.78 0.92
CA VAL A 54 -3.51 -3.16 0.33
C VAL A 54 -2.31 -4.05 0.61
N ILE A 55 -1.52 -4.35 -0.42
CA ILE A 55 -0.18 -4.94 -0.28
C ILE A 55 0.85 -3.83 -0.48
N LEU A 56 1.77 -3.68 0.48
CA LEU A 56 2.98 -2.88 0.29
C LEU A 56 4.15 -3.83 0.14
N THR A 57 4.93 -3.67 -0.94
CA THR A 57 6.00 -4.61 -1.27
C THR A 57 7.19 -3.92 -1.90
N THR A 58 8.38 -4.50 -1.70
CA THR A 58 9.56 -4.11 -2.48
C THR A 58 9.42 -4.57 -3.94
N ARG A 59 10.28 -4.06 -4.83
CA ARG A 59 10.30 -4.44 -6.24
C ARG A 59 10.43 -5.95 -6.47
N SER A 60 11.25 -6.62 -5.68
CA SER A 60 11.51 -8.06 -5.81
C SER A 60 10.49 -8.93 -5.07
N GLY A 61 9.57 -8.34 -4.30
CA GLY A 61 8.67 -9.12 -3.43
C GLY A 61 9.36 -9.75 -2.22
N ASN A 62 10.64 -9.43 -1.96
CA ASN A 62 11.41 -10.05 -0.88
C ASN A 62 10.97 -9.59 0.52
N TYR A 63 10.27 -8.47 0.61
CA TYR A 63 9.60 -8.01 1.82
C TYR A 63 8.26 -7.40 1.42
N ALA A 64 7.20 -7.84 2.09
CA ALA A 64 5.85 -7.38 1.85
C ALA A 64 5.01 -7.43 3.12
N ILE A 65 4.07 -6.50 3.22
CA ILE A 65 3.01 -6.52 4.22
C ILE A 65 1.66 -6.40 3.51
N ILE A 66 0.62 -6.91 4.14
CA ILE A 66 -0.78 -6.72 3.72
C ILE A 66 -1.58 -6.12 4.87
N GLY A 67 -2.45 -5.17 4.56
CA GLY A 67 -3.41 -4.57 5.50
C GLY A 67 -4.82 -4.62 4.93
N ASP A 68 -5.80 -4.71 5.82
CA ASP A 68 -7.21 -4.62 5.46
C ASP A 68 -7.59 -3.14 5.37
N VAL A 69 -8.37 -2.79 4.34
CA VAL A 69 -8.84 -1.42 4.10
C VAL A 69 -10.14 -1.22 4.86
N GLU A 70 -10.12 -0.27 5.79
CA GLU A 70 -11.32 0.16 6.51
C GLU A 70 -12.05 1.25 5.73
N ASP A 71 -11.31 2.21 5.20
CA ASP A 71 -11.82 3.30 4.38
C ASP A 71 -10.72 3.83 3.46
N LEU A 72 -11.09 4.53 2.39
CA LEU A 72 -10.15 5.15 1.47
C LEU A 72 -10.79 6.36 0.77
N SER A 73 -10.01 7.42 0.58
CA SER A 73 -10.48 8.55 -0.21
C SER A 73 -9.35 9.38 -0.81
N LYS A 74 -9.72 10.31 -1.69
CA LYS A 74 -8.82 11.39 -2.08
C LYS A 74 -8.76 12.44 -0.99
N MET A 75 -7.62 13.11 -0.89
CA MET A 75 -7.39 14.17 0.10
C MET A 75 -8.39 15.33 0.00
N ASP A 76 -8.90 15.62 -1.21
CA ASP A 76 -9.80 16.73 -1.50
C ASP A 76 -11.29 16.39 -1.36
N LEU A 77 -11.63 15.12 -1.10
CA LEU A 77 -13.03 14.66 -1.05
C LEU A 77 -13.50 14.38 0.38
N PHE A 78 -12.74 13.59 1.14
CA PHE A 78 -13.13 13.20 2.49
C PHE A 78 -11.91 13.19 3.42
N ALA A 79 -12.14 13.58 4.67
CA ALA A 79 -11.15 13.45 5.72
C ALA A 79 -11.00 11.97 6.14
N PRO A 80 -9.79 11.53 6.51
CA PRO A 80 -9.60 10.22 7.12
C PRO A 80 -10.45 10.02 8.38
N PRO A 81 -10.84 8.78 8.70
CA PRO A 81 -11.52 8.47 9.95
C PRO A 81 -10.64 8.76 11.17
N GLU A 82 -11.28 9.03 12.31
CA GLU A 82 -10.60 9.31 13.57
C GLU A 82 -9.74 8.11 14.03
N GLY A 83 -8.58 8.39 14.65
CA GLY A 83 -7.66 7.37 15.14
C GLY A 83 -6.70 6.80 14.09
N TYR A 84 -6.78 7.26 12.84
CA TYR A 84 -5.82 6.92 11.79
C TYR A 84 -4.82 8.06 11.59
N THR A 85 -3.54 7.76 11.79
CA THR A 85 -2.44 8.73 11.67
C THR A 85 -1.37 8.25 10.70
N VAL A 86 -0.72 9.19 10.03
CA VAL A 86 0.47 8.90 9.23
C VAL A 86 1.67 8.64 10.15
N PRO A 87 2.62 7.78 9.76
CA PRO A 87 3.88 7.67 10.48
C PRO A 87 4.61 9.01 10.54
N SER A 88 5.16 9.36 11.70
CA SER A 88 5.69 10.70 11.99
C SER A 88 6.84 11.14 11.08
N ILE A 89 7.56 10.19 10.47
CA ILE A 89 8.62 10.48 9.50
C ILE A 89 8.09 11.02 8.16
N TRP A 90 6.77 10.93 7.95
CA TRP A 90 6.06 11.42 6.77
C TRP A 90 5.28 12.72 7.04
N ASN A 91 5.42 13.32 8.23
CA ASN A 91 4.73 14.57 8.56
C ASN A 91 5.10 15.74 7.65
N ASP A 92 6.29 15.69 7.02
CA ASP A 92 6.80 16.71 6.12
C ASP A 92 6.53 16.40 4.63
N GLU A 93 5.85 15.30 4.30
CA GLU A 93 5.38 15.06 2.92
C GLU A 93 4.39 16.19 2.56
N THR A 94 4.81 17.08 1.66
CA THR A 94 3.95 18.18 1.23
C THR A 94 2.72 17.62 0.52
N SER A 95 1.56 18.19 0.84
CA SER A 95 0.25 17.79 0.30
C SER A 95 0.16 17.79 -1.22
N GLU A 96 1.11 18.41 -1.92
CA GLU A 96 1.17 18.45 -3.39
C GLU A 96 1.54 17.10 -4.02
N GLU A 97 2.27 16.23 -3.32
CA GLU A 97 2.64 14.90 -3.83
C GLU A 97 1.65 13.79 -3.41
N VAL A 98 0.75 14.07 -2.46
CA VAL A 98 -0.23 13.12 -1.94
C VAL A 98 -1.60 13.35 -2.58
N THR A 99 -2.14 12.32 -3.24
CA THR A 99 -3.44 12.42 -3.92
C THR A 99 -4.57 11.70 -3.20
N GLY A 100 -4.27 10.76 -2.31
CA GLY A 100 -5.27 10.08 -1.50
C GLY A 100 -4.68 9.27 -0.36
N TRP A 101 -5.57 8.68 0.43
CA TRP A 101 -5.27 7.97 1.66
C TRP A 101 -6.04 6.66 1.76
N PHE A 102 -5.47 5.71 2.51
CA PHE A 102 -6.11 4.48 2.96
C PHE A 102 -6.02 4.38 4.48
N ALA A 103 -7.16 4.16 5.13
CA ALA A 103 -7.23 3.77 6.53
C ALA A 103 -7.01 2.25 6.61
N LEU A 104 -5.82 1.82 7.03
CA LEU A 104 -5.44 0.41 7.06
C LEU A 104 -5.42 -0.14 8.47
N LYS A 105 -5.92 -1.37 8.64
CA LYS A 105 -5.83 -2.13 9.89
C LYS A 105 -5.31 -3.54 9.67
N ASN A 106 -5.02 -4.24 10.77
CA ASN A 106 -4.60 -5.65 10.76
C ASN A 106 -3.38 -5.93 9.86
N LEU A 107 -2.41 -5.01 9.87
CA LEU A 107 -1.19 -5.16 9.09
C LEU A 107 -0.44 -6.43 9.52
N ARG A 108 -0.04 -7.23 8.55
CA ARG A 108 0.77 -8.44 8.77
C ARG A 108 1.81 -8.59 7.68
N GLU A 109 2.99 -9.05 8.07
CA GLU A 109 4.02 -9.48 7.13
C GLU A 109 3.53 -10.69 6.33
N ILE A 110 3.82 -10.71 5.04
CA ILE A 110 3.49 -11.82 4.15
C ILE A 110 4.68 -12.17 3.27
N LYS A 111 4.73 -13.42 2.82
CA LYS A 111 5.58 -13.86 1.73
C LYS A 111 4.74 -13.92 0.46
N ILE A 112 5.19 -13.26 -0.61
CA ILE A 112 4.58 -13.35 -1.93
C ILE A 112 5.33 -14.41 -2.72
N ASN A 113 4.67 -15.52 -3.06
CA ASN A 113 5.21 -16.56 -3.93
C ASN A 113 4.57 -16.45 -5.34
N PRO A 114 5.26 -16.94 -6.39
CA PRO A 114 4.65 -17.08 -7.70
C PRO A 114 3.36 -17.88 -7.62
N GLY A 115 2.30 -17.36 -8.23
CA GLY A 115 0.97 -17.95 -8.23
C GLY A 115 0.09 -17.58 -7.03
N ASP A 116 0.58 -16.85 -6.02
CA ASP A 116 -0.27 -16.43 -4.89
C ASP A 116 -1.30 -15.36 -5.31
N PHE A 117 -0.91 -14.49 -6.25
CA PHE A 117 -1.73 -13.37 -6.70
C PHE A 117 -1.66 -13.19 -8.22
N THR A 118 -2.81 -12.92 -8.82
CA THR A 118 -2.94 -12.65 -10.25
C THR A 118 -3.42 -11.22 -10.45
N SER A 119 -2.70 -10.45 -11.26
CA SER A 119 -3.11 -9.10 -11.66
C SER A 119 -4.40 -9.14 -12.49
N THR A 120 -5.14 -8.05 -12.54
CA THR A 120 -6.32 -7.92 -13.42
C THR A 120 -5.99 -8.08 -14.91
N SER A 121 -4.70 -7.99 -15.28
CA SER A 121 -4.20 -8.29 -16.64
C SER A 121 -3.91 -9.78 -16.90
N GLY A 122 -4.15 -10.66 -15.93
CA GLY A 122 -3.91 -12.11 -16.01
C GLY A 122 -2.46 -12.55 -15.73
N LYS A 123 -1.55 -11.60 -15.45
CA LYS A 123 -0.14 -11.91 -15.11
C LYS A 123 0.05 -12.14 -13.62
N ASP A 124 1.07 -12.92 -13.26
CA ASP A 124 1.54 -13.02 -11.89
C ASP A 124 1.89 -11.64 -11.30
N LEU A 125 1.65 -11.48 -10.00
CA LEU A 125 1.93 -10.22 -9.31
C LEU A 125 3.42 -9.87 -9.32
N LEU A 126 4.33 -10.83 -9.09
CA LEU A 126 5.78 -10.57 -9.07
C LEU A 126 6.28 -10.13 -10.46
N ASP A 127 5.76 -10.74 -11.52
CA ASP A 127 6.05 -10.31 -12.90
C ASP A 127 5.55 -8.89 -13.16
N SER A 128 4.35 -8.58 -12.67
CA SER A 128 3.74 -7.25 -12.78
C SER A 128 4.54 -6.19 -12.02
N LEU A 129 5.02 -6.51 -10.82
CA LEU A 129 5.83 -5.62 -9.99
C LEU A 129 7.25 -5.41 -10.54
N ASN A 130 7.83 -6.43 -11.20
CA ASN A 130 9.16 -6.29 -11.80
C ASN A 130 9.17 -5.34 -13.02
N SER A 131 8.01 -5.08 -13.59
CA SER A 131 7.80 -4.09 -14.66
C SER A 131 7.92 -2.63 -14.16
N ARG A 132 7.59 -1.66 -15.02
CA ARG A 132 7.53 -0.23 -14.63
C ARG A 132 6.29 0.12 -13.79
N ALA A 133 5.32 -0.79 -13.66
CA ALA A 133 4.15 -0.56 -12.82
C ALA A 133 4.55 -0.41 -11.35
N TYR A 134 3.97 0.57 -10.68
CA TYR A 134 4.19 0.86 -9.26
C TYR A 134 2.94 0.64 -8.40
N MET A 135 1.78 0.49 -9.06
CA MET A 135 0.51 0.14 -8.48
C MET A 135 -0.11 -0.92 -9.40
N VAL A 136 -0.57 -2.03 -8.83
CA VAL A 136 -1.15 -3.17 -9.56
C VAL A 136 -2.43 -3.59 -8.85
N TYR A 137 -3.52 -3.70 -9.59
CA TYR A 137 -4.74 -4.34 -9.11
C TYR A 137 -4.59 -5.85 -9.26
N CYS A 138 -4.90 -6.61 -8.22
CA CYS A 138 -4.74 -8.05 -8.20
C CYS A 138 -5.77 -8.72 -7.29
N GLU A 139 -5.90 -10.03 -7.48
CA GLU A 139 -6.71 -10.90 -6.65
C GLU A 139 -5.87 -12.07 -6.15
N LYS A 140 -6.28 -12.69 -5.05
CA LYS A 140 -5.71 -13.98 -4.66
C LYS A 140 -6.03 -14.98 -5.75
N ALA A 141 -5.04 -15.73 -6.20
CA ALA A 141 -5.29 -16.76 -7.19
C ALA A 141 -6.28 -17.79 -6.63
N SER A 142 -7.27 -18.16 -7.45
CA SER A 142 -8.13 -19.30 -7.13
C SER A 142 -7.27 -20.56 -7.24
N LYS A 143 -7.08 -21.26 -6.12
CA LYS A 143 -6.40 -22.56 -6.09
C LYS A 143 -7.25 -23.65 -6.70
#